data_AF-K3X103-F1
#
_entry.id   AF-K3X103-F1
#
_cell.length_a   1.000
_cell.length_b   1.000
_cell.length_c   1.000
_cell.angle_alpha   90.00
_cell.angle_beta   90.00
_cell.angle_gamma   90.00
#
_symmetry.space_group_name_H-M   'P 1'
#
loop_
_entity.id
_entity.type
_entity.pdbx_description
1 polymer ?
#
loop_
_entity_poly.entity_id
_entity_poly.type
_entity_poly.pdbx_seq_one_letter_code
_entity_poly.pdbx_strand_id
1 'polypeptide(L)'
;MRLLDGEPPFDPLAMERAHVLIRLRDGDHGDAAHAHPGPVAQNESSPTRGSNNKSKAANGITRTSATTVRLEHSEMSPGVASITFEQVYDQEHSNADVFAQSIAPGVMKCVQGQSMSLVTTGAPRSGKSFTCHGDKQHKVTENEPEFKYQVLMNCMHVADDHLIDIMVNPPVVIHPPFSVERTLIERSLRAGNAAEAVHYYSQALSQSSQMTNNNTDFVFILHIETQKANDRVRRGRFICIDIHGRNERNTSNRYAGRSTSWITAICEFQWFR
;
A
#
# COMPACT_ATOMS: atom_id res chain seq x y z
N MET A 1 9.47 -6.55 31.52
CA MET A 1 10.66 -6.80 30.69
C MET A 1 10.25 -6.60 29.24
N ARG A 2 10.61 -5.47 28.63
CA ARG A 2 10.46 -5.33 27.17
C ARG A 2 11.54 -6.21 26.55
N LEU A 3 11.31 -6.80 25.38
CA LEU A 3 12.40 -7.39 24.58
C LEU A 3 13.39 -6.32 24.06
N LEU A 4 13.17 -5.05 24.43
CA LEU A 4 13.91 -3.86 23.98
C LEU A 4 15.03 -3.40 24.94
N ASP A 5 15.27 -4.09 26.06
CA ASP A 5 16.40 -3.76 26.94
C ASP A 5 17.65 -4.55 26.50
N GLY A 6 18.22 -4.16 25.35
CA GLY A 6 19.44 -4.75 24.77
C GLY A 6 19.39 -4.74 23.23
N GLU A 7 20.20 -3.89 22.60
CA GLU A 7 20.28 -3.74 21.14
C GLU A 7 21.38 -4.65 20.57
N PRO A 8 21.06 -5.75 19.85
CA PRO A 8 21.93 -6.20 18.77
C PRO A 8 21.76 -5.27 17.56
N PRO A 9 22.84 -4.93 16.83
CA PRO A 9 22.76 -4.07 15.66
C PRO A 9 21.88 -4.71 14.57
N PHE A 10 21.09 -3.87 13.89
CA PHE A 10 20.35 -4.22 12.68
C PHE A 10 21.34 -4.70 11.60
N ASP A 11 21.04 -5.81 10.92
CA ASP A 11 21.84 -6.28 9.78
C ASP A 11 21.29 -5.65 8.48
N PRO A 12 22.02 -4.67 7.91
CA PRO A 12 21.57 -4.00 6.72
C PRO A 12 21.66 -4.83 5.44
N LEU A 13 22.44 -5.91 5.43
CA LEU A 13 22.70 -6.70 4.22
C LEU A 13 21.54 -7.66 3.89
N ALA A 14 20.51 -7.74 4.73
CA ALA A 14 19.36 -8.63 4.56
C ALA A 14 18.19 -8.03 3.77
N MET A 15 18.40 -6.96 2.98
CA MET A 15 17.33 -6.34 2.19
C MET A 15 17.24 -6.90 0.77
N GLU A 16 16.06 -7.42 0.45
CA GLU A 16 15.70 -7.94 -0.86
C GLU A 16 15.02 -6.87 -1.73
N ARG A 17 15.01 -7.13 -3.05
CA ARG A 17 14.61 -6.21 -4.12
C ARG A 17 13.24 -5.54 -3.89
N ALA A 18 13.11 -4.30 -4.37
CA ALA A 18 11.81 -3.65 -4.49
C ALA A 18 10.93 -4.41 -5.50
N HIS A 19 9.80 -4.91 -5.03
CA HIS A 19 8.80 -5.58 -5.87
C HIS A 19 7.89 -4.53 -6.52
N VAL A 20 7.90 -4.45 -7.84
CA VAL A 20 7.03 -3.53 -8.59
C VAL A 20 5.78 -4.28 -9.05
N LEU A 21 4.64 -3.86 -8.51
CA LEU A 21 3.34 -4.45 -8.76
C LEU A 21 2.45 -3.48 -9.53
N ILE A 22 1.85 -3.94 -10.63
CA ILE A 22 0.87 -3.15 -11.38
C ILE A 22 -0.50 -3.80 -11.30
N ARG A 23 -1.50 -2.96 -10.98
CA ARG A 23 -2.90 -3.30 -11.07
C ARG A 23 -3.58 -2.47 -12.14
N LEU A 24 -4.18 -3.14 -13.12
CA LEU A 24 -4.98 -2.50 -14.16
C LEU A 24 -6.43 -2.40 -13.68
N ARG A 25 -7.02 -1.21 -13.80
CA ARG A 25 -8.44 -0.97 -13.53
C ARG A 25 -9.00 -0.10 -14.65
N ASP A 26 -10.20 -0.41 -15.12
CA ASP A 26 -10.90 0.49 -16.04
C ASP A 26 -11.22 1.79 -15.31
N GLY A 27 -10.94 2.92 -15.98
CA GLY A 27 -11.40 4.21 -15.50
C GLY A 27 -12.91 4.29 -15.65
N ASP A 28 -13.64 4.07 -14.55
CA ASP A 28 -15.06 4.41 -14.50
C ASP A 28 -15.20 5.93 -14.61
N HIS A 29 -15.51 6.41 -15.81
CA HIS A 29 -16.13 7.72 -16.00
C HIS A 29 -17.63 7.58 -15.73
N GLY A 30 -17.98 7.22 -14.50
CA GLY A 30 -19.35 7.20 -14.01
C GLY A 30 -19.65 8.48 -13.23
N ASP A 31 -20.40 9.39 -13.85
CA ASP A 31 -20.98 10.54 -13.19
C ASP A 31 -21.85 10.09 -12.00
N ALA A 32 -21.50 10.55 -10.81
CA ALA A 32 -22.38 10.48 -9.65
C ALA A 32 -23.47 11.55 -9.81
N ALA A 33 -24.57 11.21 -10.49
CA ALA A 33 -25.77 12.04 -10.55
C ALA A 33 -27.03 11.19 -10.31
N HIS A 34 -27.64 11.43 -9.15
CA HIS A 34 -29.05 11.24 -8.81
C HIS A 34 -29.75 9.93 -9.21
N ALA A 35 -29.84 9.00 -8.26
CA ALA A 35 -30.83 7.92 -8.28
C ALA A 35 -32.21 8.42 -7.81
N HIS A 36 -33.19 8.42 -8.70
CA HIS A 36 -34.62 8.31 -8.36
C HIS A 36 -35.14 6.97 -8.92
N PRO A 37 -35.99 6.21 -8.19
CA PRO A 37 -36.49 4.93 -8.66
C PRO A 37 -37.78 5.10 -9.47
N GLY A 38 -37.87 4.42 -10.62
CA GLY A 38 -39.08 4.25 -11.41
C GLY A 38 -39.07 2.90 -12.16
N PRO A 39 -40.22 2.28 -12.43
CA PRO A 39 -40.34 0.81 -12.46
C PRO A 39 -40.18 0.14 -13.84
N VAL A 40 -40.03 -1.19 -13.71
CA VAL A 40 -39.75 -2.27 -14.67
C VAL A 40 -40.76 -2.41 -15.83
N ALA A 41 -40.25 -2.72 -17.04
CA ALA A 41 -40.96 -3.51 -18.05
C ALA A 41 -40.00 -4.33 -18.96
N GLN A 42 -40.56 -5.38 -19.58
CA GLN A 42 -39.98 -6.65 -20.02
C GLN A 42 -39.32 -6.72 -21.43
N ASN A 43 -38.48 -7.76 -21.58
CA ASN A 43 -38.21 -8.67 -22.72
C ASN A 43 -37.90 -8.15 -24.14
N GLU A 44 -36.79 -8.64 -24.71
CA GLU A 44 -36.80 -9.47 -25.95
C GLU A 44 -35.40 -10.09 -26.24
N SER A 45 -35.40 -11.16 -27.03
CA SER A 45 -34.39 -12.23 -27.09
C SER A 45 -33.59 -12.31 -28.40
N SER A 46 -32.32 -12.77 -28.29
CA SER A 46 -31.48 -13.54 -29.27
C SER A 46 -30.73 -12.76 -30.38
N PRO A 47 -29.64 -13.31 -31.01
CA PRO A 47 -28.88 -14.54 -30.74
C PRO A 47 -27.34 -14.35 -30.56
N THR A 48 -26.71 -15.42 -30.07
CA THR A 48 -25.30 -15.65 -29.76
C THR A 48 -24.33 -15.55 -30.95
N ARG A 49 -23.22 -14.80 -30.76
CA ARG A 49 -22.03 -14.82 -31.63
C ARG A 49 -20.77 -14.91 -30.77
N GLY A 50 -19.87 -15.81 -31.15
CA GLY A 50 -18.80 -16.41 -30.36
C GLY A 50 -18.02 -15.48 -29.41
N SER A 51 -17.95 -15.90 -28.15
CA SER A 51 -17.12 -15.32 -27.09
C SER A 51 -15.64 -15.65 -27.36
N ASN A 52 -14.96 -14.80 -28.13
CA ASN A 52 -13.52 -14.66 -27.98
C ASN A 52 -13.29 -13.81 -26.74
N ASN A 53 -12.84 -14.43 -25.64
CA ASN A 53 -12.39 -13.78 -24.42
C ASN A 53 -11.14 -12.92 -24.71
N LYS A 54 -11.31 -11.81 -25.43
CA LYS A 54 -10.39 -10.68 -25.36
C LYS A 54 -10.78 -9.92 -24.10
N SER A 55 -9.97 -10.05 -23.05
CA SER A 55 -9.94 -9.08 -21.95
C SER A 55 -10.04 -7.69 -22.57
N LYS A 56 -11.14 -6.99 -22.31
CA LYS A 56 -11.41 -5.66 -22.87
C LYS A 56 -10.22 -4.76 -22.48
N ALA A 57 -9.56 -4.16 -23.46
CA ALA A 57 -8.38 -3.32 -23.20
C ALA A 57 -8.79 -2.17 -22.27
N ALA A 58 -8.13 -2.06 -21.12
CA ALA A 58 -8.37 -0.98 -20.18
C ALA A 58 -7.66 0.27 -20.72
N ASN A 59 -8.39 1.20 -21.34
CA ASN A 59 -7.86 2.50 -21.75
C ASN A 59 -6.53 2.45 -22.54
N GLY A 60 -6.42 1.56 -23.53
CA GLY A 60 -5.20 1.41 -24.34
C GLY A 60 -4.06 0.68 -23.61
N ILE A 61 -4.35 -0.09 -22.57
CA ILE A 61 -3.40 -1.02 -21.95
C ILE A 61 -3.99 -2.43 -21.99
N THR A 62 -3.23 -3.36 -22.56
CA THR A 62 -3.61 -4.77 -22.68
C THR A 62 -2.54 -5.64 -22.02
N ARG A 63 -2.96 -6.47 -21.06
CA ARG A 63 -2.10 -7.50 -20.49
C ARG A 63 -1.78 -8.54 -21.58
N THR A 64 -0.51 -8.77 -21.86
CA THR A 64 -0.06 -9.76 -22.86
C THR A 64 0.47 -11.04 -22.23
N SER A 65 0.86 -10.99 -20.95
CA SER A 65 1.28 -12.16 -20.18
C SER A 65 1.08 -11.93 -18.67
N ALA A 66 1.45 -12.90 -17.85
CA ALA A 66 1.45 -12.76 -16.39
C ALA A 66 2.34 -11.59 -15.88
N THR A 67 3.33 -11.21 -16.68
CA THR A 67 4.39 -10.26 -16.32
C THR A 67 4.44 -9.06 -17.26
N THR A 68 3.69 -9.04 -18.36
CA THR A 68 3.86 -8.03 -19.41
C THR A 68 2.55 -7.34 -19.74
N VAL A 69 2.60 -6.02 -19.85
CA VAL A 69 1.53 -5.18 -20.42
C VAL A 69 2.01 -4.52 -21.70
N ARG A 70 1.09 -4.34 -22.63
CA ARG A 70 1.30 -3.61 -23.87
C ARG A 70 0.47 -2.34 -23.84
N LEU A 71 1.12 -1.20 -24.05
CA LEU A 71 0.47 0.06 -24.36
C LEU A 71 0.04 0.02 -25.82
N GLU A 72 -1.26 0.05 -26.05
CA GLU A 72 -1.86 0.11 -27.36
C GLU A 72 -1.71 1.51 -27.96
N HIS A 73 -1.75 1.56 -29.28
CA HIS A 73 -1.63 2.80 -30.04
C HIS A 73 -2.77 3.75 -29.67
N SER A 74 -2.43 5.00 -29.34
CA SER A 74 -3.41 6.08 -29.17
C SER A 74 -2.98 7.30 -29.98
N GLU A 75 -3.92 8.19 -30.30
CA GLU A 75 -3.63 9.45 -31.00
C GLU A 75 -2.56 10.29 -30.28
N MET A 76 -2.46 10.18 -28.94
CA MET A 76 -1.47 10.89 -28.13
C MET A 76 -0.15 10.13 -27.91
N SER A 77 -0.09 8.84 -28.25
CA SER A 77 1.11 8.02 -28.17
C SER A 77 1.11 7.00 -29.31
N PRO A 78 1.66 7.35 -30.48
CA PRO A 78 1.64 6.47 -31.65
C PRO A 78 2.57 5.25 -31.52
N GLY A 79 3.43 5.23 -30.50
CA GLY A 79 4.29 4.09 -30.19
C GLY A 79 3.56 2.99 -29.43
N VAL A 80 3.74 1.75 -29.85
CA VAL A 80 3.42 0.57 -29.03
C VAL A 80 4.61 0.29 -28.13
N ALA A 81 4.40 0.31 -26.81
CA ALA A 81 5.41 -0.09 -25.83
C ALA A 81 4.96 -1.38 -25.13
N SER A 82 5.90 -2.26 -24.83
CA SER A 82 5.67 -3.40 -23.94
C SER A 82 6.53 -3.22 -22.70
N ILE A 83 5.92 -3.33 -21.53
CA ILE A 83 6.60 -3.15 -20.24
C ILE A 83 6.46 -4.46 -19.47
N THR A 84 7.58 -4.96 -18.96
CA THR A 84 7.65 -6.19 -18.18
C THR A 84 7.84 -5.85 -16.70
N PHE A 85 7.05 -6.51 -15.86
CA PHE A 85 7.01 -6.43 -14.41
C PHE A 85 7.26 -7.81 -13.82
N GLU A 86 7.46 -7.86 -12.51
CA GLU A 86 7.47 -9.14 -11.80
C GLU A 86 6.10 -9.81 -11.83
N GLN A 87 5.04 -9.02 -11.68
CA GLN A 87 3.68 -9.50 -11.73
C GLN A 87 2.70 -8.41 -12.17
N VAL A 88 1.73 -8.81 -12.99
CA VAL A 88 0.64 -7.96 -13.48
C VAL A 88 -0.69 -8.53 -13.02
N TYR A 89 -1.51 -7.70 -12.38
CA TYR A 89 -2.86 -8.01 -11.94
C TYR A 89 -3.86 -7.22 -12.78
N ASP A 90 -4.90 -7.90 -13.25
CA ASP A 90 -6.03 -7.31 -13.96
C ASP A 90 -7.31 -7.40 -13.10
N GLN A 91 -8.45 -7.09 -13.71
CA GLN A 91 -9.75 -7.06 -13.03
C GLN A 91 -10.22 -8.44 -12.54
N GLU A 92 -9.67 -9.52 -13.08
CA GLU A 92 -10.02 -10.87 -12.65
C GLU A 92 -9.38 -11.21 -11.30
N HIS A 93 -8.39 -10.42 -10.85
CA HIS A 93 -7.67 -10.64 -9.61
C HIS A 93 -8.25 -9.81 -8.46
N SER A 94 -8.57 -10.50 -7.37
CA SER A 94 -9.02 -9.87 -6.13
C SER A 94 -7.85 -9.27 -5.33
N ASN A 95 -8.14 -8.43 -4.33
CA ASN A 95 -7.11 -7.96 -3.40
C ASN A 95 -6.49 -9.12 -2.60
N ALA A 96 -7.26 -10.19 -2.37
CA ALA A 96 -6.76 -11.37 -1.67
C ALA A 96 -5.70 -12.08 -2.50
N ASP A 97 -5.87 -12.13 -3.83
CA ASP A 97 -4.86 -12.70 -4.75
C ASP A 97 -3.58 -11.88 -4.72
N VAL A 98 -3.70 -10.55 -4.83
CA VAL A 98 -2.56 -9.61 -4.72
C VAL A 98 -1.81 -9.78 -3.40
N PHE A 99 -2.56 -9.85 -2.29
CA PHE A 99 -1.97 -10.02 -0.97
C PHE A 99 -1.25 -11.38 -0.86
N ALA A 100 -1.94 -12.48 -1.21
CA ALA A 100 -1.40 -13.83 -1.06
C ALA A 100 -0.14 -14.05 -1.89
N GLN A 101 -0.11 -13.52 -3.12
CA GLN A 101 0.96 -13.80 -4.08
C GLN A 101 2.16 -12.85 -3.93
N SER A 102 1.93 -11.57 -3.59
CA SER A 102 3.01 -10.57 -3.56
C SER A 102 3.34 -10.03 -2.16
N ILE A 103 2.36 -9.89 -1.27
CA ILE A 103 2.56 -9.20 0.02
C ILE A 103 2.88 -10.19 1.14
N ALA A 104 2.10 -11.28 1.25
CA ALA A 104 2.24 -12.27 2.31
C ALA A 104 3.66 -12.87 2.41
N PRO A 105 4.35 -13.23 1.31
CA PRO A 105 5.73 -13.72 1.40
C PRO A 105 6.69 -12.68 2.02
N GLY A 106 6.53 -11.40 1.67
CA GLY A 106 7.33 -10.32 2.23
C GLY A 106 7.03 -10.03 3.70
N VAL A 107 5.76 -10.11 4.11
CA VAL A 107 5.38 -10.02 5.54
C VAL A 107 6.00 -11.17 6.34
N MET A 108 6.05 -12.38 5.79
CA MET A 108 6.71 -13.51 6.44
C MET A 108 8.23 -13.29 6.58
N LYS A 109 8.88 -12.63 5.62
CA LYS A 109 10.27 -12.19 5.75
C LYS A 109 10.44 -11.16 6.88
N CYS A 110 9.49 -10.24 7.07
CA CYS A 110 9.51 -9.34 8.23
C CYS A 110 9.41 -10.08 9.57
N VAL A 111 8.58 -11.12 9.66
CA VAL A 111 8.51 -11.99 10.85
C VAL A 111 9.86 -12.66 11.13
N GLN A 112 10.65 -12.93 10.10
CA GLN A 112 12.01 -13.49 10.19
C GLN A 112 13.11 -12.46 10.50
N GLY A 113 12.76 -11.18 10.65
CA GLY A 113 13.71 -10.11 10.98
C GLY A 113 14.11 -9.23 9.80
N GLN A 114 13.48 -9.35 8.63
CA GLN A 114 13.80 -8.51 7.46
C GLN A 114 12.94 -7.24 7.40
N SER A 115 13.34 -6.29 6.55
CA SER A 115 12.55 -5.09 6.24
C SER A 115 11.89 -5.19 4.87
N MET A 116 10.66 -4.72 4.76
CA MET A 116 9.90 -4.62 3.51
C MET A 116 9.22 -3.26 3.41
N SER A 117 9.19 -2.70 2.20
CA SER A 117 8.36 -1.54 1.85
C SER A 117 7.41 -1.90 0.72
N LEU A 118 6.12 -1.60 0.91
CA LEU A 118 5.09 -1.62 -0.10
C LEU A 118 4.76 -0.18 -0.47
N VAL A 119 4.97 0.20 -1.72
CA VAL A 119 4.61 1.53 -2.23
C VAL A 119 3.52 1.36 -3.27
N THR A 120 2.39 2.02 -3.07
CA THR A 120 1.30 2.04 -4.05
C THR A 120 1.22 3.41 -4.70
N THR A 121 1.27 3.40 -6.03
CA THR A 121 1.34 4.61 -6.86
C THR A 121 0.51 4.42 -8.14
N GLY A 122 0.16 5.52 -8.78
CA GLY A 122 -0.71 5.54 -9.95
C GLY A 122 -1.66 6.74 -9.97
N ALA A 123 -2.31 6.92 -11.13
CA ALA A 123 -3.21 8.04 -11.38
C ALA A 123 -4.32 8.17 -10.32
N PRO A 124 -4.90 9.36 -10.09
CA PRO A 124 -6.10 9.53 -9.28
C PRO A 124 -7.18 8.49 -9.65
N ARG A 125 -7.87 7.94 -8.65
CA ARG A 125 -8.93 6.91 -8.80
C ARG A 125 -8.51 5.56 -9.40
N SER A 126 -7.22 5.30 -9.61
CA SER A 126 -6.71 3.97 -10.05
C SER A 126 -6.91 2.83 -9.03
N GLY A 127 -7.40 3.12 -7.83
CA GLY A 127 -7.65 2.11 -6.79
C GLY A 127 -6.48 1.83 -5.85
N LYS A 128 -5.51 2.76 -5.72
CA LYS A 128 -4.39 2.67 -4.74
C LYS A 128 -4.90 2.44 -3.32
N SER A 129 -5.69 3.38 -2.82
CA SER A 129 -6.31 3.32 -1.50
C SER A 129 -7.21 2.09 -1.35
N PHE A 130 -7.98 1.71 -2.38
CA PHE A 130 -8.76 0.47 -2.34
C PHE A 130 -7.88 -0.79 -2.21
N THR A 131 -6.68 -0.78 -2.81
CA THR A 131 -5.72 -1.89 -2.73
C THR A 131 -5.04 -1.93 -1.35
N CYS A 132 -4.72 -0.77 -0.76
CA CYS A 132 -4.09 -0.66 0.56
C CYS A 132 -5.05 -0.94 1.71
N HIS A 133 -6.26 -0.36 1.67
CA HIS A 133 -7.21 -0.35 2.79
C HIS A 133 -8.24 -1.50 2.68
N GLY A 134 -8.56 -1.94 1.46
CA GLY A 134 -9.63 -2.91 1.20
C GLY A 134 -11.03 -2.40 1.54
N ASP A 135 -12.05 -3.24 1.30
CA ASP A 135 -13.47 -2.94 1.62
C ASP A 135 -14.08 -3.91 2.67
N LYS A 136 -13.38 -4.99 3.03
CA LYS A 136 -13.89 -6.02 3.95
C LYS A 136 -12.80 -6.63 4.81
N GLN A 137 -13.08 -6.76 6.10
CA GLN A 137 -12.29 -7.57 7.02
C GLN A 137 -12.57 -9.06 6.76
N HIS A 138 -11.56 -9.80 6.33
CA HIS A 138 -11.62 -11.25 6.34
C HIS A 138 -11.20 -11.75 7.73
N LYS A 139 -11.97 -12.68 8.31
CA LYS A 139 -11.55 -13.38 9.53
C LYS A 139 -10.30 -14.19 9.22
N VAL A 140 -9.17 -13.79 9.80
CA VAL A 140 -7.96 -14.61 9.80
C VAL A 140 -8.17 -15.76 10.77
N THR A 141 -7.87 -16.98 10.34
CA THR A 141 -7.85 -18.15 11.22
C THR A 141 -6.55 -18.11 12.00
N GLU A 142 -6.63 -17.98 13.31
CA GLU A 142 -5.45 -17.97 14.19
C GLU A 142 -4.88 -19.40 14.27
N ASN A 143 -3.70 -19.60 13.71
CA ASN A 143 -2.84 -20.70 14.12
C ASN A 143 -1.99 -20.19 15.28
N GLU A 144 -1.94 -20.94 16.39
CA GLU A 144 -1.05 -20.67 17.51
C GLU A 144 0.40 -20.59 17.01
N PRO A 145 1.07 -19.43 17.07
CA PRO A 145 2.42 -19.31 16.57
C PRO A 145 3.39 -20.03 17.51
N GLU A 146 4.37 -20.73 16.92
CA GLU A 146 5.46 -21.39 17.66
C GLU A 146 6.43 -20.39 18.34
N PHE A 147 6.18 -19.08 18.21
CA PHE A 147 7.06 -18.00 18.63
C PHE A 147 6.30 -16.94 19.43
N LYS A 148 6.99 -16.34 20.40
CA LYS A 148 6.52 -15.11 21.05
C LYS A 148 6.70 -13.96 20.07
N TYR A 149 5.71 -13.08 20.00
CA TYR A 149 5.79 -11.91 19.14
C TYR A 149 5.30 -10.65 19.85
N GLN A 150 5.81 -9.52 19.40
CA GLN A 150 5.33 -8.19 19.75
C GLN A 150 5.25 -7.35 18.48
N VAL A 151 4.12 -6.68 18.27
CA VAL A 151 3.92 -5.77 17.14
C VAL A 151 3.75 -4.37 17.68
N LEU A 152 4.55 -3.45 17.15
CA LEU A 152 4.35 -2.01 17.30
C LEU A 152 3.88 -1.44 15.97
N MET A 153 2.98 -0.48 16.01
CA MET A 153 2.33 0.10 14.86
C MET A 153 2.37 1.61 14.92
N ASN A 154 2.63 2.25 13.78
CA ASN A 154 2.53 3.69 13.63
C ASN A 154 1.84 4.04 12.31
N CYS A 155 0.99 5.06 12.32
CA CYS A 155 0.40 5.64 11.12
C CYS A 155 0.80 7.09 11.03
N MET A 156 1.23 7.48 9.85
CA MET A 156 1.71 8.80 9.57
C MET A 156 1.10 9.33 8.30
N HIS A 157 1.22 10.63 8.19
CA HIS A 157 0.69 11.40 7.12
C HIS A 157 1.82 12.25 6.54
N VAL A 158 1.90 12.36 5.22
CA VAL A 158 2.87 13.25 4.59
C VAL A 158 2.13 14.42 3.95
N ALA A 159 2.36 15.61 4.50
CA ALA A 159 1.82 16.87 3.97
C ALA A 159 2.89 17.95 4.00
N ASP A 160 2.94 18.78 2.96
CA ASP A 160 3.83 19.94 2.86
C ASP A 160 5.30 19.64 3.20
N ASP A 161 5.81 18.49 2.74
CA ASP A 161 7.15 18.00 3.04
C ASP A 161 7.42 17.84 4.55
N HIS A 162 6.39 17.42 5.28
CA HIS A 162 6.46 17.04 6.68
C HIS A 162 5.85 15.66 6.90
N LEU A 163 6.51 14.88 7.75
CA LEU A 163 5.94 13.65 8.30
C LEU A 163 5.17 13.99 9.57
N ILE A 164 3.88 13.68 9.60
CA ILE A 164 2.98 14.02 10.70
C ILE A 164 2.50 12.72 11.35
N ASP A 165 2.77 12.58 12.64
CA ASP A 165 2.21 11.51 13.45
C ASP A 165 0.72 11.81 13.73
N ILE A 166 -0.13 10.94 13.20
CA ILE A 166 -1.59 11.01 13.30
C ILE A 166 -2.16 9.98 14.27
N MET A 167 -1.31 9.23 14.96
CA MET A 167 -1.71 8.32 16.05
C MET A 167 -1.88 9.07 17.38
N VAL A 168 -1.44 10.33 17.44
CA VAL A 168 -1.57 11.20 18.61
C VAL A 168 -2.57 12.33 18.34
N ASN A 169 -3.18 12.82 19.43
CA ASN A 169 -4.08 13.97 19.41
C ASN A 169 -3.58 15.03 20.42
N PRO A 170 -3.16 16.23 19.98
CA PRO A 170 -3.14 16.68 18.57
C PRO A 170 -2.06 15.99 17.73
N PRO A 171 -2.21 15.94 16.38
CA PRO A 171 -1.17 15.44 15.48
C PRO A 171 0.15 16.20 15.67
N VAL A 172 1.28 15.51 15.52
CA VAL A 172 2.62 16.07 15.77
C VAL A 172 3.49 15.96 14.53
N VAL A 173 4.10 17.08 14.12
CA VAL A 173 5.10 17.08 13.05
C VAL A 173 6.41 16.48 13.56
N ILE A 174 6.93 15.52 12.81
CA ILE A 174 8.23 14.88 13.05
C ILE A 174 9.29 15.68 12.31
N HIS A 175 10.17 16.34 13.06
CA HIS A 175 11.29 17.10 12.52
C HIS A 175 12.58 16.26 12.57
N PRO A 176 13.38 16.19 11.48
CA PRO A 176 14.79 15.79 11.58
C PRO A 176 15.53 16.74 12.56
N PRO A 177 16.62 16.32 13.24
CA PRO A 177 17.61 15.34 12.84
C PRO A 177 17.66 14.07 13.73
N PHE A 178 16.58 13.73 14.43
CA PHE A 178 16.57 12.53 15.28
C PHE A 178 16.81 11.27 14.45
N SER A 179 17.31 10.21 15.10
CA SER A 179 17.25 8.87 14.51
C SER A 179 15.78 8.58 14.21
N VAL A 180 15.39 8.75 12.94
CA VAL A 180 14.01 8.65 12.48
C VAL A 180 13.43 7.33 13.01
N GLU A 181 14.19 6.25 12.88
CA GLU A 181 13.87 4.94 13.44
C GLU A 181 13.50 4.94 14.93
N ARG A 182 14.34 5.56 15.78
CA ARG A 182 14.06 5.62 17.22
C ARG A 182 12.78 6.40 17.49
N THR A 183 12.59 7.53 16.80
CA THR A 183 11.37 8.34 16.92
C THR A 183 10.13 7.58 16.42
N LEU A 184 10.24 6.83 15.32
CA LEU A 184 9.16 5.99 14.81
C LEU A 184 8.76 4.92 15.83
N ILE A 185 9.74 4.25 16.44
CA ILE A 185 9.51 3.20 17.45
C ILE A 185 8.92 3.80 18.74
N GLU A 186 9.49 4.88 19.27
CA GLU A 186 9.04 5.53 20.51
C GLU A 186 7.60 6.05 20.41
N ARG A 187 7.16 6.39 19.21
CA ARG A 187 5.80 6.89 18.93
C ARG A 187 4.84 5.80 18.44
N SER A 188 5.33 4.56 18.28
CA SER A 188 4.47 3.44 17.87
C SER A 188 3.62 2.95 19.03
N LEU A 189 2.39 2.55 18.75
CA LEU A 189 1.50 1.88 19.70
C LEU A 189 1.69 0.37 19.61
N ARG A 190 1.68 -0.30 20.77
CA ARG A 190 1.68 -1.76 20.81
C ARG A 190 0.29 -2.27 20.45
N ALA A 191 0.20 -3.15 19.45
CA ALA A 191 -1.02 -3.90 19.17
C ALA A 191 -0.92 -5.28 19.82
N GLY A 192 -1.84 -5.59 20.74
CA GLY A 192 -1.94 -6.88 21.41
C GLY A 192 -2.61 -7.95 20.54
N ASN A 193 -3.47 -7.54 19.61
CA ASN A 193 -4.15 -8.44 18.67
C ASN A 193 -4.52 -7.70 17.36
N ALA A 194 -5.03 -8.45 16.39
CA ALA A 194 -5.40 -7.90 15.08
C ALA A 194 -6.55 -6.88 15.15
N ALA A 195 -7.54 -7.09 16.03
CA ALA A 195 -8.67 -6.18 16.16
C ALA A 195 -8.23 -4.79 16.69
N GLU A 196 -7.30 -4.78 17.64
CA GLU A 196 -6.69 -3.56 18.17
C GLU A 196 -5.87 -2.83 17.09
N ALA A 197 -5.05 -3.55 16.32
CA ALA A 197 -4.31 -2.98 15.19
C ALA A 197 -5.25 -2.32 14.17
N VAL A 198 -6.34 -3.00 13.81
CA VAL A 198 -7.36 -2.48 12.87
C VAL A 198 -8.07 -1.26 13.45
N HIS A 199 -8.34 -1.23 14.76
CA HIS A 199 -8.92 -0.07 15.42
C HIS A 199 -8.01 1.15 15.30
N TYR A 200 -6.73 1.01 15.67
CA TYR A 200 -5.73 2.07 15.53
C TYR A 200 -5.61 2.55 14.08
N TYR A 201 -5.62 1.62 13.14
CA TYR A 201 -5.52 1.93 11.72
C TYR A 201 -6.70 2.77 11.24
N SER A 202 -7.91 2.33 11.58
CA SER A 202 -9.16 2.99 11.17
C SER A 202 -9.25 4.40 11.75
N GLN A 203 -8.82 4.57 13.01
CA GLN A 203 -8.77 5.88 13.66
C GLN A 203 -7.81 6.83 12.94
N ALA A 204 -6.57 6.38 12.68
CA ALA A 204 -5.57 7.16 11.97
C ALA A 204 -6.02 7.50 10.54
N LEU A 205 -6.58 6.54 9.81
CA LEU A 205 -7.10 6.77 8.46
C LEU A 205 -8.22 7.81 8.46
N SER A 206 -9.16 7.74 9.41
CA SER A 206 -10.22 8.75 9.57
C SER A 206 -9.62 10.14 9.84
N GLN A 207 -8.62 10.23 10.71
CA GLN A 207 -7.94 11.48 11.03
C GLN A 207 -7.22 12.06 9.81
N SER A 208 -6.48 11.24 9.06
CA SER A 208 -5.80 11.64 7.82
C SER A 208 -6.78 12.20 6.78
N SER A 209 -7.92 11.51 6.59
CA SER A 209 -8.98 11.92 5.67
C SER A 209 -9.60 13.26 6.05
N GLN A 210 -9.86 13.49 7.35
CA GLN A 210 -10.38 14.76 7.87
C GLN A 210 -9.39 15.90 7.70
N MET A 211 -8.10 15.66 7.94
CA MET A 211 -7.07 16.70 7.87
C MET A 211 -6.88 17.25 6.45
N THR A 212 -7.14 16.44 5.41
CA THR A 212 -6.66 16.75 4.06
C THR A 212 -7.67 16.57 2.95
N ASN A 213 -8.95 16.43 3.29
CA ASN A 213 -10.01 16.20 2.30
C ASN A 213 -9.64 15.05 1.34
N ASN A 214 -9.03 13.99 1.87
CA ASN A 214 -8.55 12.81 1.13
C ASN A 214 -7.40 13.06 0.13
N ASN A 215 -6.62 14.14 0.26
CA ASN A 215 -5.58 14.52 -0.71
C ASN A 215 -4.14 14.39 -0.17
N THR A 216 -3.78 13.24 0.41
CA THR A 216 -2.43 13.05 0.98
C THR A 216 -1.91 11.64 0.95
N ASP A 217 -0.59 11.56 1.06
CA ASP A 217 0.13 10.31 1.18
C ASP A 217 -0.02 9.79 2.61
N PHE A 218 -0.42 8.53 2.73
CA PHE A 218 -0.61 7.85 4.00
C PHE A 218 0.47 6.79 4.18
N VAL A 219 1.11 6.78 5.34
CA VAL A 219 2.18 5.84 5.67
C VAL A 219 1.77 5.00 6.87
N PHE A 220 1.91 3.69 6.74
CA PHE A 220 1.65 2.71 7.77
C PHE A 220 2.92 1.92 8.04
N ILE A 221 3.28 1.76 9.32
CA ILE A 221 4.53 1.12 9.74
C ILE A 221 4.20 0.07 10.78
N LEU A 222 4.73 -1.14 10.59
CA LEU A 222 4.77 -2.20 11.58
C LEU A 222 6.20 -2.52 11.94
N HIS A 223 6.51 -2.53 13.23
CA HIS A 223 7.70 -3.14 13.78
C HIS A 223 7.31 -4.48 14.39
N ILE A 224 7.96 -5.55 13.95
CA ILE A 224 7.65 -6.92 14.35
C ILE A 224 8.86 -7.47 15.08
N GLU A 225 8.69 -7.75 16.37
CA GLU A 225 9.67 -8.50 17.15
C GLU A 225 9.20 -9.94 17.31
N THR A 226 10.07 -10.91 17.03
CA THR A 226 9.80 -12.32 17.25
C THR A 226 10.91 -12.99 18.05
N GLN A 227 10.54 -13.98 18.84
CA GLN A 227 11.48 -14.81 19.59
C GLN A 227 10.98 -16.26 19.61
N LYS A 228 11.73 -17.15 18.95
CA LYS A 228 11.55 -18.61 19.08
C LYS A 228 12.20 -19.09 20.37
N ALA A 229 11.72 -20.19 20.95
CA ALA A 229 12.27 -20.75 22.18
C ALA A 229 13.79 -21.00 22.03
N ASN A 230 14.59 -20.43 22.93
CA ASN A 230 16.06 -20.49 22.94
C ASN A 230 16.76 -19.82 21.75
N ASP A 231 16.03 -19.06 20.92
CA ASP A 231 16.62 -18.32 19.80
C ASP A 231 16.81 -16.84 20.16
N ARG A 232 17.61 -16.15 19.35
CA ARG A 232 17.79 -14.71 19.41
C ARG A 232 16.49 -13.99 19.03
N VAL A 233 16.29 -12.82 19.63
CA VAL A 233 15.24 -11.90 19.22
C VAL A 233 15.52 -11.44 17.79
N ARG A 234 14.50 -11.49 16.94
CA ARG A 234 14.53 -10.99 15.57
C ARG A 234 13.62 -9.78 15.47
N ARG A 235 14.02 -8.78 14.71
CA ARG A 235 13.28 -7.52 14.55
C ARG A 235 13.15 -7.22 13.07
N GLY A 236 11.94 -7.30 12.55
CA GLY A 236 11.64 -6.91 11.17
C GLY A 236 10.71 -5.71 11.12
N ARG A 237 10.54 -5.20 9.91
CA ARG A 237 9.76 -3.98 9.67
C ARG A 237 8.99 -4.08 8.36
N PHE A 238 7.72 -3.71 8.40
CA PHE A 238 6.89 -3.56 7.21
C PHE A 238 6.42 -2.12 7.11
N ILE A 239 6.65 -1.48 5.97
CA ILE A 239 6.18 -0.12 5.68
C ILE A 239 5.24 -0.20 4.48
N CYS A 240 4.06 0.39 4.59
CA CYS A 240 3.12 0.57 3.48
C CYS A 240 2.91 2.06 3.24
N ILE A 241 3.06 2.49 1.98
CA ILE A 241 2.91 3.89 1.55
C ILE A 241 1.82 3.93 0.48
N ASP A 242 0.70 4.59 0.81
CA ASP A 242 -0.37 4.95 -0.14
C ASP A 242 -0.12 6.36 -0.63
N ILE A 243 0.47 6.50 -1.83
CA ILE A 243 0.78 7.80 -2.42
C ILE A 243 -0.49 8.34 -3.06
N HIS A 244 -0.87 9.58 -2.74
CA HIS A 244 -2.02 10.20 -3.37
C HIS A 244 -1.76 10.48 -4.86
N GLY A 245 -2.73 10.12 -5.71
CA GLY A 245 -2.64 10.41 -7.14
C GLY A 245 -2.97 11.88 -7.39
N ARG A 246 -1.96 12.72 -7.66
CA ARG A 246 -2.18 14.14 -7.96
C ARG A 246 -2.73 14.33 -9.38
N ASN A 247 -3.73 15.21 -9.53
CA ASN A 247 -4.21 15.65 -10.84
C ASN A 247 -3.21 16.65 -11.44
N GLU A 248 -2.44 16.25 -12.43
CA GLU A 248 -1.39 17.08 -13.07
C GLU A 248 -1.92 18.32 -13.82
N ARG A 249 -3.24 18.45 -14.02
CA ARG A 249 -3.83 19.52 -14.85
C ARG A 249 -3.72 20.94 -14.28
N ASN A 250 -3.30 21.12 -13.02
CA ASN A 250 -3.26 22.46 -12.38
C ASN A 250 -1.92 22.85 -11.74
N THR A 251 -0.86 22.05 -11.87
CA THR A 251 0.44 22.39 -11.28
C THR A 251 1.53 22.42 -12.35
N SER A 252 1.70 23.60 -12.93
CA SER A 252 2.92 23.94 -13.66
C SER A 252 4.15 23.67 -12.78
N ASN A 253 4.85 22.58 -13.09
CA ASN A 253 6.29 22.38 -12.92
C ASN A 253 6.91 22.41 -11.51
N ARG A 254 6.17 22.43 -10.39
CA ARG A 254 6.80 22.66 -9.06
C ARG A 254 6.80 21.51 -8.04
N TYR A 255 6.08 20.41 -8.26
CA TYR A 255 5.82 19.46 -7.15
C TYR A 255 6.05 17.96 -7.42
N ALA A 256 6.45 17.57 -8.64
CA ALA A 256 6.77 16.17 -8.94
C ALA A 256 8.02 15.65 -8.18
N GLY A 257 8.84 16.54 -7.58
CA GLY A 257 10.08 16.18 -6.90
C GLY A 257 10.12 16.36 -5.37
N ARG A 258 9.01 16.72 -4.70
CA ARG A 258 9.05 17.12 -3.27
C ARG A 258 8.47 16.09 -2.28
N SER A 259 7.27 15.55 -2.52
CA SER A 259 6.73 14.44 -1.69
C SER A 259 7.54 13.15 -1.88
N THR A 260 8.21 13.01 -3.03
CA THR A 260 9.21 11.97 -3.25
C THR A 260 10.37 12.07 -2.26
N SER A 261 10.75 13.24 -1.73
CA SER A 261 11.92 13.33 -0.83
C SER A 261 11.72 12.62 0.51
N TRP A 262 10.51 12.59 1.06
CA TRP A 262 10.21 11.85 2.30
C TRP A 262 9.94 10.38 2.05
N ILE A 263 9.28 10.04 0.95
CA ILE A 263 9.12 8.64 0.54
C ILE A 263 10.50 8.05 0.26
N THR A 264 11.33 8.79 -0.48
CA THR A 264 12.73 8.48 -0.70
C THR A 264 13.50 8.49 0.61
N ALA A 265 13.31 9.40 1.56
CA ALA A 265 14.00 9.34 2.86
C ALA A 265 13.56 8.11 3.69
N ILE A 266 12.26 7.84 3.81
CA ILE A 266 11.71 6.65 4.50
C ILE A 266 12.23 5.36 3.85
N CYS A 267 12.32 5.34 2.52
CA CYS A 267 12.88 4.24 1.76
C CYS A 267 14.41 4.18 1.89
N GLU A 268 15.15 5.28 1.72
CA GLU A 268 16.63 5.42 1.74
C GLU A 268 17.22 5.19 3.13
N PHE A 269 16.48 5.48 4.20
CA PHE A 269 16.82 5.01 5.55
C PHE A 269 16.80 3.48 5.67
N GLN A 270 16.27 2.76 4.68
CA GLN A 270 16.46 1.31 4.54
C GLN A 270 17.73 0.93 3.75
N TRP A 271 18.29 1.83 2.93
CA TRP A 271 19.47 1.58 2.07
C TRP A 271 20.79 1.97 2.73
N PHE A 272 20.78 2.94 3.65
CA PHE A 272 21.96 3.40 4.38
C PHE A 272 21.95 2.91 5.83
N ARG A 273 22.11 1.59 6.01
CA ARG A 273 22.94 1.07 7.09
C ARG A 273 23.80 -0.04 6.54
#